data_AF-K1GMY4-F1
#
_entry.id   AF-K1GMY4-F1
#
_cell.length_a   1.000
_cell.length_b   1.000
_cell.length_c   1.000
_cell.angle_alpha   90.00
_cell.angle_beta   90.00
_cell.angle_gamma   90.00
#
_symmetry.space_group_name_H-M   'P 1'
#
loop_
_entity.id
_entity.type
_entity.pdbx_description
1 polymer ?
#
loop_
_entity_poly.entity_id
_entity_poly.type
_entity_poly.pdbx_seq_one_letter_code
_entity_poly.pdbx_strand_id
1 'polypeptide(L)'
;MLKYSKFKKALFGVSGFVFLELEDGMGADVDIENKAIELRPLADLRVYKNVYTGEITKPTKEEIEKAREVLENPDFVMKGPFYDDFYDKDSDIYKSVQRGERLI
;
A
#
# COMPACT_ATOMS: atom_id res chain seq x y z
N MET A 1 -8.84 16.58 -0.93
CA MET A 1 -9.43 15.40 -0.28
C MET A 1 -9.11 14.22 -1.17
N LEU A 2 -8.08 13.43 -0.85
CA LEU A 2 -7.77 12.22 -1.60
C LEU A 2 -8.87 11.20 -1.27
N LYS A 3 -9.96 11.22 -2.04
CA LYS A 3 -10.76 10.01 -2.27
C LYS A 3 -9.80 9.02 -2.89
N TYR A 4 -9.58 7.90 -2.21
CA TYR A 4 -8.47 6.98 -2.44
C TYR A 4 -8.15 6.80 -3.92
N SER A 5 -6.86 6.97 -4.22
CA SER A 5 -6.32 6.72 -5.55
C SER A 5 -6.77 5.34 -6.04
N LYS A 6 -7.07 5.22 -7.33
CA LYS A 6 -7.69 4.01 -7.85
C LYS A 6 -6.75 2.82 -7.70
N PHE A 7 -7.34 1.67 -7.38
CA PHE A 7 -6.64 0.39 -7.41
C PHE A 7 -6.00 0.16 -8.78
N LYS A 8 -4.69 -0.16 -8.79
CA LYS A 8 -3.97 -0.51 -10.01
C LYS A 8 -3.68 -2.01 -10.07
N LYS A 9 -3.08 -2.58 -9.03
CA LYS A 9 -2.83 -4.04 -8.90
C LYS A 9 -2.52 -4.43 -7.47
N ALA A 10 -2.78 -5.69 -7.12
CA ALA A 10 -2.29 -6.29 -5.88
C ALA A 10 -0.85 -6.79 -6.08
N LEU A 11 0.01 -6.57 -5.10
CA LEU A 11 1.42 -6.94 -5.18
C LEU A 11 1.75 -8.19 -4.38
N PHE A 12 1.38 -8.20 -3.10
CA PHE A 12 1.60 -9.30 -2.17
C PHE A 12 0.59 -9.22 -1.03
N GLY A 13 0.44 -10.32 -0.30
CA GLY A 13 -0.54 -10.40 0.77
C GLY A 13 -0.46 -11.72 1.50
N VAL A 14 -0.99 -11.73 2.71
CA VAL A 14 -1.21 -12.92 3.53
C VAL A 14 -2.70 -12.97 3.89
N SER A 15 -3.17 -14.06 4.49
CA SER A 15 -4.57 -14.15 4.94
C SER A 15 -4.94 -12.92 5.78
N GLY A 16 -5.96 -12.19 5.33
CA GLY A 16 -6.46 -10.97 5.98
C GLY A 16 -5.75 -9.66 5.61
N PHE A 17 -4.60 -9.70 4.93
CA PHE A 17 -3.83 -8.50 4.58
C PHE A 17 -3.38 -8.50 3.13
N VAL A 18 -3.65 -7.42 2.41
CA VAL A 18 -3.23 -7.26 1.01
C VAL A 18 -2.58 -5.90 0.81
N PHE A 19 -1.39 -5.92 0.19
CA PHE A 19 -0.74 -4.69 -0.27
C PHE A 19 -1.12 -4.41 -1.73
N LEU A 20 -1.69 -3.23 -1.95
CA LEU A 20 -2.15 -2.76 -3.25
C LEU A 20 -1.25 -1.63 -3.75
N GLU A 21 -0.93 -1.64 -5.04
CA GLU A 21 -0.43 -0.47 -5.76
C GLU A 21 -1.61 0.36 -6.24
N LEU A 22 -1.52 1.68 -6.05
CA LEU A 22 -2.51 2.67 -6.50
C LEU A 22 -1.98 3.45 -7.72
N GLU A 23 -2.89 4.05 -8.49
CA GLU A 23 -2.57 4.72 -9.76
C GLU A 23 -1.64 5.94 -9.62
N ASP A 24 -1.67 6.63 -8.49
CA ASP A 24 -0.89 7.84 -8.20
C ASP A 24 0.53 7.57 -7.67
N GLY A 25 0.95 6.31 -7.59
CA GLY A 25 2.25 5.93 -7.03
C GLY A 25 2.24 5.72 -5.52
N MET A 26 1.07 5.74 -4.88
CA MET A 26 0.88 5.26 -3.52
C MET A 26 0.75 3.73 -3.48
N GLY A 27 1.05 3.17 -2.31
CA GLY A 27 0.63 1.86 -1.87
C GLY A 27 -0.42 1.95 -0.77
N ALA A 28 -1.20 0.88 -0.62
CA ALA A 28 -2.13 0.71 0.48
C ALA A 28 -1.94 -0.67 1.11
N ASP A 29 -1.66 -0.71 2.41
CA ASP A 29 -1.85 -1.92 3.18
C ASP A 29 -3.30 -1.99 3.61
N VAL A 30 -3.98 -3.03 3.15
CA VAL A 30 -5.39 -3.25 3.43
C VAL A 30 -5.52 -4.38 4.43
N ASP A 31 -6.05 -4.06 5.59
CA ASP A 31 -6.54 -5.01 6.58
C ASP A 31 -8.01 -5.34 6.27
N ILE A 32 -8.24 -6.54 5.75
CA ILE A 32 -9.57 -6.99 5.32
C ILE A 32 -10.49 -7.20 6.54
N GLU A 33 -9.95 -7.72 7.63
CA GLU A 33 -10.74 -8.10 8.81
C GLU A 33 -11.23 -6.86 9.56
N ASN A 34 -10.36 -5.88 9.72
CA ASN A 34 -10.66 -4.63 10.42
C ASN A 34 -11.14 -3.52 9.50
N LYS A 35 -11.26 -3.80 8.19
CA LYS A 35 -11.62 -2.82 7.14
C LYS A 35 -10.79 -1.53 7.23
N ALA A 36 -9.51 -1.67 7.55
CA ALA A 36 -8.61 -0.54 7.76
C ALA A 36 -7.60 -0.47 6.63
N ILE A 37 -7.18 0.74 6.29
CA ILE A 37 -6.09 0.95 5.32
C ILE A 37 -4.99 1.82 5.90
N GLU A 38 -3.74 1.48 5.59
CA GLU A 38 -2.59 2.37 5.76
C GLU A 38 -2.08 2.80 4.38
N LEU A 39 -2.20 4.10 4.08
CA LEU A 39 -1.69 4.68 2.84
C LEU A 39 -0.23 5.09 3.03
N ARG A 40 0.64 4.62 2.14
CA ARG A 40 2.07 4.95 2.15
C ARG A 40 2.59 5.13 0.72
N PRO A 41 3.70 5.83 0.48
CA PRO A 41 4.30 5.86 -0.85
C PRO A 41 4.68 4.44 -1.30
N LEU A 42 4.49 4.10 -2.59
CA LEU A 42 4.83 2.76 -3.08
C LEU A 42 6.33 2.44 -2.87
N ALA A 43 7.16 3.47 -2.83
CA ALA A 43 8.59 3.37 -2.56
C ALA A 43 8.93 2.99 -1.09
N ASP A 44 8.01 3.19 -0.13
CA ASP A 44 8.05 2.59 1.22
C ASP A 44 7.50 1.15 1.16
N LEU A 45 8.07 0.33 0.27
CA LEU A 45 7.62 -1.04 0.07
C LEU A 45 8.07 -1.90 1.24
N ARG A 46 7.13 -2.31 2.08
CA ARG A 46 7.35 -3.32 3.12
C ARG A 46 6.93 -4.67 2.58
N VAL A 47 7.91 -5.46 2.17
CA VAL A 47 7.64 -6.80 1.66
C VAL A 47 7.35 -7.72 2.85
N TYR A 48 6.11 -8.22 2.93
CA TYR A 48 5.78 -9.35 3.82
C TYR A 48 6.40 -10.61 3.25
N LYS A 49 7.68 -10.80 3.56
CA LYS A 49 8.45 -11.99 3.23
C LYS A 49 8.20 -13.02 4.33
N ASN A 50 7.83 -14.24 3.96
CA ASN A 50 7.84 -15.34 4.91
C ASN A 50 9.27 -15.51 5.44
N VAL A 51 9.46 -15.35 6.75
CA VAL A 51 10.81 -15.36 7.36
C VAL A 51 11.46 -16.75 7.36
N TYR A 52 10.66 -17.81 7.23
CA TYR A 52 11.13 -19.20 7.24
C TYR A 52 11.45 -19.72 5.82
N THR A 53 10.62 -19.38 4.83
CA THR A 53 10.81 -19.86 3.44
C THR A 53 11.46 -18.83 2.52
N GLY A 54 11.42 -17.56 2.91
CA GLY A 54 11.88 -16.44 2.11
C GLY A 54 10.96 -16.08 0.94
N GLU A 55 9.81 -16.75 0.81
CA GLU A 55 8.86 -16.53 -0.26
C GLU A 55 7.99 -15.29 0.01
N ILE A 56 7.60 -14.63 -1.08
CA ILE A 56 6.59 -13.57 -1.06
C ILE A 56 5.25 -14.22 -1.34
N THR A 57 4.33 -14.13 -0.38
CA THR A 57 2.98 -14.68 -0.55
C THR A 57 2.17 -13.79 -1.49
N LYS A 58 1.57 -14.43 -2.51
CA LYS A 58 0.65 -13.76 -3.42
C LYS A 58 -0.77 -13.89 -2.90
N PRO A 59 -1.56 -12.79 -2.87
CA PRO A 59 -2.94 -12.85 -2.45
C PRO A 59 -3.76 -13.64 -3.48
N THR A 60 -4.75 -14.37 -2.99
CA THR A 60 -5.76 -15.05 -3.79
C THR A 60 -6.70 -14.04 -4.45
N LYS A 61 -7.45 -14.48 -5.47
CA LYS A 61 -8.46 -13.62 -6.13
C LYS A 61 -9.51 -13.11 -5.14
N GLU A 62 -9.94 -13.96 -4.22
CA GLU A 62 -10.94 -13.61 -3.21
C GLU A 62 -10.41 -12.53 -2.24
N GLU A 63 -9.17 -12.64 -1.79
CA GLU A 63 -8.54 -11.63 -0.94
C GLU A 63 -8.38 -10.31 -1.67
N ILE A 64 -8.02 -10.33 -2.96
CA ILE A 64 -7.94 -9.11 -3.78
C ILE A 64 -9.31 -8.45 -3.89
N GLU A 65 -10.38 -9.21 -4.14
CA GLU A 65 -11.75 -8.68 -4.23
C GLU A 65 -12.15 -8.00 -2.91
N LYS A 66 -11.98 -8.69 -1.79
CA LYS A 66 -12.29 -8.14 -0.45
C LYS A 66 -11.44 -6.91 -0.12
N ALA A 67 -10.15 -6.93 -0.45
CA ALA A 67 -9.28 -5.78 -0.23
C ALA A 67 -9.70 -4.57 -1.09
N ARG A 68 -10.21 -4.79 -2.31
CA ARG A 68 -10.77 -3.72 -3.14
C ARG A 68 -12.05 -3.13 -2.52
N GLU A 69 -12.94 -3.96 -2.00
CA GLU A 69 -14.13 -3.50 -1.29
C GLU A 69 -13.76 -2.62 -0.08
N VAL A 70 -12.76 -3.04 0.70
CA VAL A 70 -12.25 -2.25 1.82
C VAL A 70 -11.59 -0.94 1.35
N LEU A 71 -10.80 -0.97 0.27
CA LEU A 71 -10.19 0.24 -0.28
C LEU A 71 -11.24 1.27 -0.73
N GLU A 72 -12.38 0.80 -1.27
CA GLU A 72 -13.47 1.67 -1.71
C GLU A 72 -14.29 2.22 -0.54
N ASN A 73 -14.39 1.49 0.57
CA ASN A 73 -15.17 1.90 1.75
C ASN A 73 -14.53 1.43 3.07
N PRO A 74 -13.42 2.06 3.51
CA PRO A 74 -12.73 1.68 4.73
C PRO A 74 -13.43 2.24 5.97
N ASP A 75 -13.43 1.46 7.06
CA ASP A 75 -13.90 1.92 8.37
C ASP A 75 -12.86 2.85 9.02
N PHE A 76 -11.56 2.65 8.71
CA PHE A 76 -10.47 3.45 9.25
C PHE A 76 -9.32 3.63 8.27
N VAL A 77 -8.71 4.83 8.27
CA VAL A 77 -7.61 5.19 7.37
C VAL A 77 -6.47 5.81 8.16
N MET A 78 -5.28 5.26 7.96
CA MET A 78 -4.02 5.76 8.50
C MET A 78 -3.12 6.27 7.38
N LYS A 79 -2.32 7.27 7.74
CA LYS A 79 -1.18 7.72 6.94
C LYS A 79 0.07 7.04 7.47
N GLY A 80 0.72 6.25 6.61
CA GLY A 80 2.03 5.70 6.90
C GLY A 80 3.13 6.77 6.91
N PRO A 81 4.36 6.39 7.25
CA PRO A 81 5.52 7.27 7.12
C PRO A 81 5.64 7.83 5.71
N PHE A 82 6.13 9.06 5.61
CA PHE A 82 6.36 9.75 4.35
C PHE A 82 5.11 10.06 3.50
N TYR A 83 3.89 9.79 4.01
CA TYR A 83 2.66 10.11 3.29
C TYR A 83 2.60 11.59 2.91
N ASP A 84 2.81 12.49 3.87
CA ASP A 84 2.72 13.93 3.61
C ASP A 84 3.90 14.41 2.76
N ASP A 85 5.11 13.87 2.99
CA ASP A 85 6.31 14.20 2.21
C ASP A 85 6.18 13.78 0.74
N PHE A 86 5.51 12.67 0.45
CA PHE A 86 5.27 12.23 -0.93
C PHE A 86 4.38 13.18 -1.73
N TYR A 87 3.53 13.97 -1.07
CA TYR A 87 2.74 14.99 -1.74
C TYR A 87 3.41 16.38 -1.73
N ASP A 88 4.49 16.54 -0.99
CA ASP A 88 5.32 17.74 -1.00
C ASP A 88 6.44 17.63 -2.03
N LYS A 89 6.31 18.38 -3.14
CA LYS A 89 7.27 18.37 -4.25
C LYS A 89 8.65 18.88 -3.86
N ASP A 90 8.74 19.67 -2.79
CA ASP A 90 10.00 20.22 -2.31
C ASP A 90 10.71 19.27 -1.34
N SER A 91 10.03 18.23 -0.85
CA SER A 91 10.61 17.26 0.06
C SER A 91 11.70 16.42 -0.61
N ASP A 92 12.72 16.05 0.18
CA ASP A 92 13.77 15.15 -0.29
C ASP A 92 13.22 13.76 -0.61
N ILE A 93 12.18 13.34 0.12
CA ILE A 93 11.49 12.07 -0.13
C ILE A 93 10.84 12.07 -1.51
N TYR A 94 10.06 13.10 -1.86
CA TYR A 94 9.47 13.19 -3.19
C TYR A 94 10.55 13.11 -4.28
N LYS A 95 11.64 13.87 -4.14
CA LYS A 95 12.76 13.85 -5.10
C LYS A 95 13.45 12.48 -5.18
N SER A 96 13.61 11.78 -4.06
CA SER A 96 14.15 10.42 -4.02
C SER A 96 13.21 9.41 -4.70
N VAL A 97 11.91 9.49 -4.45
CA VAL A 97 10.92 8.64 -5.12
C VAL A 97 10.89 8.88 -6.63
N GLN A 98 10.96 10.14 -7.08
CA GLN A 98 11.05 10.46 -8.51
C GLN A 98 12.33 9.93 -9.18
N ARG A 99 13.41 9.73 -8.41
CA ARG A 99 14.65 9.09 -8.86
C ARG A 99 14.60 7.55 -8.83
N GLY A 100 13.49 6.96 -8.38
CA GLY A 100 13.32 5.52 -8.23
C GLY A 100 14.04 4.95 -7.01
N GLU A 101 14.39 5.79 -6.04
CA GLU A 101 15.03 5.37 -4.79
C GLU A 101 13.99 4.74 -3.85
N ARG A 102 14.38 3.67 -3.17
CA ARG A 102 13.55 3.02 -2.14
C ARG A 102 13.63 3.82 -0.85
N LEU A 103 12.50 4.00 -0.17
CA LEU A 103 12.45 4.59 1.16
C LEU A 103 12.75 3.48 2.18
N ILE A 104 13.71 3.70 3.07
CA ILE A 104 14.14 2.75 4.13
C ILE A 104 14.04 3.45 5.48
#